data_AF-A0A850BC88-F1
#
_entry.id   AF-A0A850BC88-F1
#
_cell.length_a   1.000
_cell.length_b   1.000
_cell.length_c   1.000
_cell.angle_alpha   90.00
_cell.angle_beta   90.00
_cell.angle_gamma   90.00
#
_symmetry.space_group_name_H-M   'P 1'
#
loop_
_entity.id
_entity.type
_entity.pdbx_description
1 polymer ?
#
loop_
_entity_poly.entity_id
_entity_poly.type
_entity_poly.pdbx_seq_one_letter_code
_entity_poly.pdbx_strand_id
1 'polypeptide(L)'
;AFGLFPGAASPVTILTAVAVAWMLFYFARAGARHPFLPVAFGFLLGGSVSNLADRLRQGYVTDFLDPDYWPAFNLGDVFITVGVIVLLAVFVIGERRPRRQGSAR
;
A
#
# COMPACT_ATOMS: atom_id res chain seq x y z
N ALA A 1 6.14 6.85 9.91
CA ALA A 1 4.74 6.80 10.31
C ALA A 1 4.52 6.48 11.79
N PHE A 2 5.49 5.94 12.57
CA PHE A 2 5.42 6.01 14.04
C PHE A 2 6.81 6.32 14.59
N GLY A 3 6.95 7.42 15.33
CA GLY A 3 8.19 7.97 15.89
C GLY A 3 8.90 7.09 16.94
N LEU A 4 8.76 5.78 16.86
CA LEU A 4 9.43 4.81 17.74
C LEU A 4 10.94 4.71 17.48
N PHE A 5 11.44 5.24 16.36
CA PHE A 5 12.86 5.16 15.98
C PHE A 5 13.30 6.46 15.28
N PRO A 6 13.89 7.41 16.00
CA PRO A 6 14.52 8.58 15.39
C PRO A 6 15.66 8.09 14.48
N GLY A 7 15.51 8.24 13.16
CA GLY A 7 16.54 7.88 12.18
C GLY A 7 16.34 6.56 11.43
N ALA A 8 15.35 5.73 11.78
CA ALA A 8 14.97 4.56 10.98
C ALA A 8 13.59 4.79 10.37
N ALA A 9 13.39 4.39 9.10
CA ALA A 9 12.05 4.30 8.54
C ALA A 9 11.18 3.49 9.53
N SER A 10 10.07 4.07 10.02
CA SER A 10 9.30 3.41 11.08
C SER A 10 9.03 1.94 10.69
N PRO A 11 9.17 0.96 11.58
CA PRO A 11 9.06 -0.46 11.23
C PRO A 11 7.79 -0.78 10.47
N VAL A 12 6.71 -0.04 10.75
CA VAL A 12 5.44 -0.10 10.01
C VAL A 12 5.63 0.25 8.53
N THR A 13 6.35 1.32 8.19
CA THR A 13 6.66 1.67 6.80
C THR A 13 7.45 0.56 6.09
N ILE A 14 8.44 -0.04 6.76
CA ILE A 14 9.22 -1.15 6.20
C ILE A 14 8.31 -2.37 6.00
N LEU A 15 7.51 -2.71 7.01
CA LEU A 15 6.57 -3.83 6.96
C LEU A 15 5.53 -3.65 5.85
N THR A 16 4.95 -2.45 5.72
CA THR A 16 4.00 -2.12 4.65
C THR A 16 4.67 -2.18 3.28
N ALA A 17 5.88 -1.66 3.13
CA ALA A 17 6.63 -1.74 1.87
C ALA A 17 6.93 -3.20 1.48
N VAL A 18 7.35 -4.03 2.44
CA VAL A 18 7.60 -5.46 2.22
C VAL A 18 6.31 -6.21 1.85
N ALA A 19 5.21 -5.95 2.55
CA ALA A 19 3.91 -6.56 2.27
C ALA A 19 3.41 -6.19 0.86
N VAL A 20 3.57 -4.92 0.45
CA VAL A 20 3.23 -4.44 -0.89
C VAL A 20 4.10 -5.09 -1.95
N ALA A 21 5.42 -5.16 -1.74
CA ALA A 21 6.35 -5.80 -2.67
C ALA A 21 6.07 -7.30 -2.86
N TRP A 22 5.76 -8.00 -1.76
CA TRP A 22 5.37 -9.40 -1.80
C TRP A 22 4.05 -9.61 -2.56
N MET A 23 3.06 -8.75 -2.32
CA MET A 23 1.77 -8.84 -3.02
C MET A 23 1.89 -8.53 -4.51
N LEU A 24 2.71 -7.54 -4.88
CA LEU A 24 3.09 -7.25 -6.27
C LEU A 24 3.67 -8.49 -6.95
N PHE A 25 4.65 -9.14 -6.31
CA PHE A 25 5.29 -10.34 -6.83
C PHE A 25 4.30 -11.49 -7.02
N TYR A 26 3.43 -11.73 -6.04
CA TYR A 26 2.39 -12.77 -6.14
C TYR A 26 1.44 -12.50 -7.31
N PHE A 27 0.95 -11.28 -7.48
CA PHE A 27 0.03 -10.91 -8.57
C PHE A 27 0.67 -10.97 -9.95
N ALA A 28 1.92 -10.52 -10.08
CA ALA A 28 2.68 -10.65 -11.32
C ALA A 28 2.80 -12.11 -11.77
N ARG A 29 2.92 -13.03 -10.81
CA ARG A 29 2.98 -14.48 -11.06
C ARG A 29 1.60 -15.13 -11.29
N ALA A 30 0.55 -14.61 -10.65
CA ALA A 30 -0.80 -15.18 -10.72
C ALA A 30 -1.58 -14.80 -12.00
N GLY A 31 -1.13 -13.80 -12.77
CA GLY A 31 -1.78 -13.38 -14.01
C GLY A 31 -3.20 -12.82 -13.82
N ALA A 32 -3.56 -12.45 -12.60
CA ALA A 32 -4.89 -11.96 -12.26
C ALA A 32 -5.10 -10.53 -12.77
N ARG A 33 -5.85 -10.40 -13.88
CA ARG A 33 -6.27 -9.11 -14.45
C ARG A 33 -7.51 -8.59 -13.71
N HIS A 34 -7.31 -8.01 -12.53
CA HIS A 34 -8.38 -7.31 -11.82
C HIS A 34 -8.36 -5.81 -12.16
N PRO A 35 -9.48 -5.18 -12.56
CA PRO A 35 -9.49 -3.78 -13.00
C PRO A 35 -9.15 -2.78 -11.88
N PHE A 36 -9.30 -3.19 -10.62
CA PHE A 36 -8.98 -2.35 -9.45
C PHE A 36 -7.52 -2.51 -8.97
N LEU A 37 -6.76 -3.46 -9.51
CA LEU A 37 -5.35 -3.66 -9.15
C LEU A 37 -4.48 -2.44 -9.52
N PRO A 38 -4.59 -1.86 -10.74
CA PRO A 38 -3.86 -0.65 -11.11
C PRO A 38 -4.20 0.55 -10.21
N VAL A 39 -5.45 0.64 -9.75
CA VAL A 39 -5.89 1.70 -8.84
C VAL A 39 -5.19 1.56 -7.47
N ALA A 40 -5.17 0.34 -6.92
CA ALA A 40 -4.44 0.06 -5.68
C ALA A 40 -2.95 0.41 -5.82
N PHE A 41 -2.32 0.05 -6.95
CA PHE A 41 -0.92 0.40 -7.21
C PHE A 41 -0.69 1.88 -7.38
N GLY A 42 -1.60 2.61 -8.04
CA GLY A 42 -1.52 4.06 -8.14
C GLY A 42 -1.47 4.74 -6.77
N PHE A 43 -2.34 4.32 -5.85
CA PHE A 43 -2.34 4.82 -4.47
C PHE A 43 -1.06 4.47 -3.70
N LEU A 44 -0.63 3.21 -3.76
CA LEU A 44 0.58 2.74 -3.08
C LEU A 44 1.85 3.42 -3.59
N LEU A 45 2.00 3.51 -4.92
CA LEU A 45 3.15 4.17 -5.55
C LEU A 45 3.11 5.67 -5.30
N GLY A 46 1.97 6.33 -5.49
CA GLY A 46 1.82 7.77 -5.26
C GLY A 46 2.17 8.16 -3.82
N GLY A 47 1.62 7.45 -2.84
CA GLY A 47 1.92 7.70 -1.42
C GLY A 47 3.39 7.42 -1.09
N SER A 48 3.95 6.31 -1.55
CA SER A 48 5.36 5.96 -1.30
C SER A 48 6.34 6.95 -1.94
N VAL A 49 6.06 7.38 -3.18
CA VAL A 49 6.88 8.36 -3.91
C VAL A 49 6.83 9.71 -3.22
N SER A 50 5.67 10.15 -2.72
CA SER A 50 5.57 11.42 -1.99
C SER A 50 6.45 11.42 -0.73
N ASN A 51 6.39 10.37 0.08
CA ASN A 51 7.22 10.22 1.27
C ASN A 51 8.70 10.05 0.94
N LEU A 52 9.04 9.44 -0.19
CA LEU A 52 10.42 9.37 -0.68
C LEU A 52 10.93 10.74 -1.12
N ALA A 53 10.11 11.51 -1.85
CA ALA A 53 10.45 12.85 -2.30
C ALA A 53 10.74 13.78 -1.12
N ASP A 54 9.95 13.71 -0.05
CA ASP A 54 10.21 14.47 1.17
C ASP A 54 11.56 14.12 1.80
N ARG A 55 11.87 12.81 1.91
CA ARG A 55 13.17 12.36 2.42
C ARG A 55 14.33 12.82 1.55
N LEU A 56 14.19 12.79 0.23
CA LEU A 56 15.24 13.23 -0.68
C LEU A 56 15.47 14.75 -0.62
N ARG A 57 14.42 15.53 -0.36
CA ARG A 57 14.50 17.00 -0.29
C ARG A 57 14.96 17.52 1.07
N GLN A 58 14.52 16.88 2.15
CA GLN A 58 14.62 17.44 3.51
C GLN A 58 15.31 16.48 4.49
N GLY A 59 15.51 15.22 4.13
CA GLY A 59 16.08 14.18 4.99
C GLY A 59 15.05 13.47 5.89
N TYR A 60 13.81 13.95 5.94
CA TYR A 60 12.72 13.39 6.75
C TYR A 60 11.36 13.54 6.03
N VAL A 61 10.34 12.85 6.53
CA VAL A 61 8.95 12.99 6.06
C VAL A 61 8.22 13.98 6.98
N THR A 62 7.46 14.90 6.40
CA THR A 62 6.72 15.90 7.18
C THR A 62 5.32 15.40 7.49
N ASP A 63 5.06 15.09 8.76
CA ASP A 63 3.72 14.75 9.25
C ASP A 63 2.99 16.05 9.63
N PHE A 64 1.84 16.32 9.01
CA PHE A 64 1.11 17.59 9.16
C PHE A 64 -0.33 17.42 9.65
N LEU A 65 -0.85 16.19 9.70
CA LEU A 65 -2.14 15.86 10.31
C LEU A 65 -1.87 15.28 11.69
N ASP A 66 -2.18 16.01 12.75
CA ASP A 66 -1.86 15.64 14.14
C ASP A 66 -3.11 15.72 15.05
N PRO A 67 -3.99 14.70 15.02
CA PRO A 67 -5.13 14.61 15.92
C PRO A 67 -4.74 14.14 17.34
N ASP A 68 -5.36 14.70 18.38
CA ASP A 68 -4.97 14.47 19.79
C ASP A 68 -4.93 12.99 20.26
N TYR A 69 -5.70 12.11 19.62
CA TYR A 69 -5.85 10.70 19.99
C TYR A 69 -5.14 9.72 19.06
N TRP A 70 -4.46 10.20 18.02
CA TRP A 70 -3.85 9.35 17.01
C TRP A 70 -2.52 9.93 16.53
N PRO A 71 -1.48 9.10 16.28
CA PRO A 71 -0.17 9.62 15.90
C PRO A 71 -0.22 10.45 14.62
N ALA A 72 0.58 11.52 14.59
CA ALA A 72 0.68 12.40 13.43
C ALA A 72 0.98 11.61 12.14
N PHE A 73 0.36 12.02 11.04
CA PHE A 73 0.51 11.40 9.73
C PHE A 73 0.46 12.43 8.60
N ASN A 74 0.78 11.98 7.39
CA ASN A 74 0.74 12.79 6.17
C ASN A 74 -0.21 12.17 5.13
N LEU A 75 -0.43 12.89 4.04
CA LEU A 75 -1.27 12.41 2.94
C LEU A 75 -0.68 11.18 2.22
N GLY A 76 0.65 11.01 2.21
CA GLY A 76 1.31 9.83 1.68
C GLY A 76 0.89 8.55 2.43
N ASP A 77 0.81 8.61 3.75
CA ASP A 77 0.35 7.52 4.61
C ASP A 77 -1.14 7.21 4.40
N VAL A 78 -1.96 8.22 4.11
CA VAL A 78 -3.37 8.04 3.73
C VAL A 78 -3.48 7.31 2.40
N PHE A 79 -2.73 7.72 1.37
CA PHE A 79 -2.74 7.04 0.07
C PHE A 79 -2.25 5.60 0.17
N ILE A 80 -1.20 5.34 0.94
CA ILE A 80 -0.73 3.97 1.19
C ILE A 80 -1.83 3.15 1.85
N THR A 81 -2.48 3.69 2.89
CA THR A 81 -3.56 3.02 3.62
C THR A 81 -4.74 2.68 2.71
N VAL A 82 -5.20 3.64 1.91
CA VAL A 82 -6.28 3.43 0.93
C VAL A 82 -5.87 2.38 -0.11
N GLY A 83 -4.65 2.44 -0.63
CA GLY A 83 -4.13 1.46 -1.58
C GLY A 83 -4.10 0.03 -1.01
N VAL A 84 -3.68 -0.14 0.24
CA VAL A 84 -3.73 -1.44 0.94
C VAL A 84 -5.17 -1.92 1.11
N ILE A 85 -6.10 -1.06 1.52
CA ILE A 85 -7.52 -1.42 1.67
C ILE A 85 -8.11 -1.89 0.33
N VAL A 86 -7.86 -1.17 -0.77
CA VAL A 86 -8.31 -1.57 -2.11
C VAL A 86 -7.71 -2.92 -2.49
N LEU A 87 -6.41 -3.13 -2.25
CA LEU A 87 -5.72 -4.37 -2.58
C LEU A 87 -6.28 -5.58 -1.80
N LEU A 88 -6.53 -5.41 -0.50
CA LEU A 88 -7.17 -6.44 0.33
C LEU A 88 -8.61 -6.72 -0.11
N ALA A 89 -9.38 -5.69 -0.45
CA ALA A 89 -10.73 -5.86 -0.97
C ALA A 89 -10.72 -6.65 -2.28
N VAL A 90 -9.79 -6.37 -3.19
CA VAL A 90 -9.61 -7.13 -4.44
C VAL A 90 -9.30 -8.59 -4.16
N PHE A 91 -8.44 -8.89 -3.18
CA PHE A 91 -8.10 -10.26 -2.81
C PHE A 91 -9.30 -11.02 -2.26
N VAL A 92 -9.96 -10.47 -1.22
CA VAL A 92 -11.11 -11.11 -0.54
C VAL A 92 -12.30 -11.29 -1.48
N ILE A 93 -12.53 -10.37 -2.41
CA ILE A 93 -13.62 -10.47 -3.40
C ILE A 93 -13.22 -11.39 -4.57
N GLY A 94 -11.96 -11.36 -4.99
CA GLY A 94 -11.43 -12.16 -6.09
C GLY A 94 -11.48 -13.66 -5.82
N GLU A 95 -11.23 -14.08 -4.57
CA GLU A 95 -11.38 -15.49 -4.14
C GLU A 95 -12.82 -16.00 -4.24
N ARG A 96 -13.82 -15.11 -4.21
CA ARG A 96 -15.24 -15.49 -4.30
C ARG A 96 -15.74 -15.77 -5.70
N ARG A 97 -14.96 -15.54 -6.76
CA ARG A 97 -15.31 -16.03 -8.10
C ARG A 97 -14.79 -17.46 -8.21
N PRO A 98 -15.64 -18.50 -8.14
CA PRO A 98 -15.22 -19.82 -8.51
C PRO A 98 -14.71 -19.71 -9.94
N ARG A 99 -13.52 -20.27 -10.19
CA ARG A 99 -13.03 -20.54 -11.53
C ARG A 99 -14.20 -21.24 -12.24
N ARG A 100 -14.94 -20.53 -13.11
CA ARG A 100 -15.81 -21.17 -14.08
C ARG A 100 -14.85 -21.89 -15.02
N GLN A 101 -14.41 -23.08 -14.60
CA GLN A 101 -13.94 -24.09 -15.53
C GLN A 101 -15.17 -24.39 -16.37
N GLY A 102 -15.24 -23.72 -17.52
CA GLY A 102 -16.11 -24.11 -18.60
C GLY A 102 -15.81 -25.57 -18.87
N SER A 103 -16.77 -26.42 -18.54
CA SER A 103 -16.89 -27.77 -19.07
C SER A 103 -16.92 -27.62 -20.60
N ALA A 104 -15.77 -27.80 -21.22
CA ALA A 104 -15.69 -28.08 -22.64
C ALA A 104 -16.02 -29.57 -22.79
N ARG A 105 -17.21 -29.83 -23.30
CA ARG A 105 -17.62 -31.09 -23.88
C ARG A 105 -16.78 -31.41 -25.11
#